data_AF-A0AAV2IHL3-F1
#
_entry.id   AF-A0AAV2IHL3-F1
#
_cell.length_a   1.000
_cell.length_b   1.000
_cell.length_c   1.000
_cell.angle_alpha   90.00
_cell.angle_beta   90.00
_cell.angle_gamma   90.00
#
_symmetry.space_group_name_H-M   'P 1'
#
loop_
_entity.id
_entity.type
_entity.pdbx_description
1 polymer ?
#
loop_
_entity_poly.entity_id
_entity_poly.type
_entity_poly.pdbx_seq_one_letter_code
_entity_poly.pdbx_strand_id
1 'polypeptide(L)'
;MKLIITAAVVLVIAVVTQAKGGKSLRGGKNRSGASSEELGGLSGHSNRHQEGTRYSWTRLIGSESPAREDAFVPTNYSTVLVRSQDRTLRALNYSKALTLYDYASDSNVVVILVENTCYLRDTALTYQQVIDTLNSRNGTNVTDAAKSYLNGTQPALSKVEAQAIYLKYPQVQRLCHEGRLVQALDAEGKPSND
;
A
#
# COMPACT_ATOMS: atom_id res chain seq x y z
N MET A 1 -15.93 -6.62 -2.02
CA MET A 1 -14.97 -6.25 -3.09
C MET A 1 -13.83 -7.25 -3.02
N LYS A 2 -13.49 -7.95 -4.12
CA LYS A 2 -12.31 -8.81 -4.15
C LYS A 2 -11.15 -7.97 -4.68
N LEU A 3 -10.14 -7.76 -3.85
CA LEU A 3 -8.92 -7.05 -4.22
C LEU A 3 -7.92 -8.09 -4.70
N ILE A 4 -7.67 -8.16 -6.01
CA ILE A 4 -6.61 -9.03 -6.52
C ILE A 4 -5.33 -8.27 -6.33
N ILE A 5 -4.45 -8.79 -5.50
CA ILE A 5 -3.15 -8.19 -5.32
C ILE A 5 -2.12 -9.00 -6.10
N THR A 6 -1.22 -8.34 -6.82
CA THR A 6 -0.05 -9.02 -7.38
C THR A 6 1.07 -8.92 -6.35
N ALA A 7 1.29 -9.97 -5.53
CA ALA A 7 2.35 -10.00 -4.52
C ALA A 7 3.57 -10.83 -4.92
N ALA A 8 4.52 -10.22 -5.62
CA ALA A 8 5.86 -10.78 -5.73
C ALA A 8 6.80 -10.02 -4.80
N VAL A 9 6.96 -10.51 -3.57
CA VAL A 9 7.97 -10.22 -2.52
C VAL A 9 8.23 -8.73 -2.18
N VAL A 10 7.76 -7.79 -2.99
CA VAL A 10 8.10 -6.37 -2.98
C VAL A 10 6.97 -5.50 -3.55
N LEU A 11 6.07 -6.02 -4.38
CA LEU A 11 4.94 -5.23 -4.88
C LEU A 11 3.64 -5.86 -4.46
N VAL A 12 2.61 -5.02 -4.32
CA VAL A 12 1.21 -5.41 -4.21
C VAL A 12 0.41 -4.55 -5.19
N ILE A 13 0.07 -5.04 -6.39
CA ILE A 13 -0.82 -4.30 -7.31
C ILE A 13 -2.26 -4.67 -7.03
N ALA A 14 -3.08 -3.75 -6.56
CA ALA A 14 -4.50 -3.98 -6.36
C ALA A 14 -5.32 -3.85 -7.66
N VAL A 15 -5.99 -4.92 -8.06
CA VAL A 15 -7.16 -4.90 -8.95
C VAL A 15 -8.39 -4.79 -8.08
N VAL A 16 -9.04 -3.64 -8.16
CA VAL A 16 -10.38 -3.47 -7.58
C VAL A 16 -11.39 -4.12 -8.54
N THR A 17 -11.80 -5.36 -8.25
CA THR A 17 -12.95 -5.94 -8.96
C THR A 17 -14.24 -5.40 -8.34
N GLN A 18 -14.84 -4.41 -8.99
CA GLN A 18 -16.21 -4.01 -8.66
C GLN A 18 -17.15 -5.10 -9.15
N ALA A 19 -17.82 -5.78 -8.22
CA ALA A 19 -19.00 -6.55 -8.58
C ALA A 19 -20.05 -5.55 -9.07
N LYS A 20 -20.47 -5.66 -10.35
CA LYS A 20 -21.62 -4.94 -10.88
C LYS A 20 -22.84 -5.29 -10.01
N GLY A 21 -23.20 -4.41 -9.10
CA GLY A 21 -24.31 -4.60 -8.19
C GLY A 21 -24.93 -3.27 -7.79
N GLY A 22 -26.13 -3.01 -8.32
CA GLY A 22 -27.07 -2.02 -7.78
C GLY A 22 -26.96 -0.61 -8.36
N LYS A 23 -27.95 -0.25 -9.20
CA LYS A 23 -28.27 1.13 -9.55
C LYS A 23 -28.52 1.92 -8.25
N SER A 24 -27.66 2.86 -7.92
CA SER A 24 -27.93 3.87 -6.89
C SER A 24 -28.46 5.13 -7.57
N LEU A 25 -29.75 5.40 -7.37
CA LEU A 25 -30.39 6.67 -7.71
C LEU A 25 -29.80 7.75 -6.78
N ARG A 26 -28.94 8.63 -7.32
CA ARG A 26 -28.54 9.87 -6.62
C ARG A 26 -29.30 11.03 -7.22
N GLY A 27 -30.28 11.51 -6.44
CA GLY A 27 -30.91 12.81 -6.62
C GLY A 27 -29.89 13.93 -6.51
N GLY A 28 -29.95 14.84 -7.47
CA GLY A 28 -29.18 16.08 -7.46
C GLY A 28 -29.68 17.02 -6.37
N LYS A 29 -28.74 17.66 -5.66
CA LYS A 29 -29.03 18.83 -4.85
C LYS A 29 -27.93 19.86 -5.08
N ASN A 30 -28.29 20.89 -5.83
CA ASN A 30 -27.53 22.11 -6.03
C ASN A 30 -27.25 22.79 -4.68
N ARG A 31 -26.01 23.24 -4.45
CA ARG A 31 -25.73 24.43 -3.64
C ARG A 31 -24.51 25.17 -4.21
N SER A 32 -24.77 26.43 -4.54
CA SER A 32 -23.86 27.45 -5.02
C SER A 32 -23.14 28.13 -3.85
N GLY A 33 -21.87 28.49 -4.07
CA GLY A 33 -21.25 29.77 -3.70
C GLY A 33 -20.94 30.07 -2.22
N ALA A 34 -19.65 30.24 -1.91
CA ALA A 34 -19.11 31.49 -1.38
C ALA A 34 -17.56 31.42 -1.28
N SER A 35 -16.93 32.52 -1.72
CA SER A 35 -15.51 32.86 -1.61
C SER A 35 -15.26 33.58 -0.28
N SER A 36 -14.14 33.30 0.40
CA SER A 36 -13.12 34.29 0.80
C SER A 36 -12.05 33.64 1.69
N GLU A 37 -10.81 33.77 1.23
CA GLU A 37 -9.66 34.36 1.94
C GLU A 37 -9.24 33.88 3.34
N GLU A 38 -7.95 33.55 3.37
CA GLU A 38 -6.97 33.81 4.43
C GLU A 38 -7.12 33.13 5.79
N LEU A 39 -6.27 32.13 5.99
CA LEU A 39 -5.41 31.90 7.16
C LEU A 39 -4.47 30.75 6.72
N GLY A 40 -3.19 30.97 6.42
CA GLY A 40 -2.24 31.57 7.33
C GLY A 40 -1.58 30.45 8.14
N GLY A 41 -0.54 29.84 7.55
CA GLY A 41 0.50 29.13 8.29
C GLY A 41 0.26 27.63 8.53
N LEU A 42 0.97 26.79 7.76
CA LEU A 42 1.75 25.66 8.28
C LEU A 42 2.89 25.35 7.29
N SER A 43 3.71 26.35 7.04
CA SER A 43 5.10 26.19 6.58
C SER A 43 5.86 25.50 7.70
N GLY A 44 6.31 24.26 7.49
CA GLY A 44 7.15 23.58 8.48
C GLY A 44 7.29 22.07 8.38
N HIS A 45 6.99 21.43 7.25
CA HIS A 45 7.51 20.08 7.04
C HIS A 45 8.95 20.23 6.58
N SER A 46 9.86 20.19 7.54
CA SER A 46 11.29 20.07 7.30
C SER A 46 11.52 19.02 6.22
N ASN A 47 12.08 19.45 5.09
CA ASN A 47 12.69 18.60 4.07
C ASN A 47 13.95 17.95 4.69
N ARG A 48 13.78 17.20 5.79
CA ARG A 48 14.78 16.23 6.21
C ARG A 48 14.77 15.20 5.10
N HIS A 49 15.74 15.32 4.19
CA HIS A 49 16.10 14.23 3.31
C HIS A 49 16.26 13.00 4.21
N GLN A 50 15.26 12.14 4.23
CA GLN A 50 15.40 10.87 4.93
C GLN A 50 16.52 10.15 4.20
N GLU A 51 17.62 9.96 4.93
CA GLU A 51 18.74 9.17 4.45
C GLU A 51 18.28 7.73 4.25
N GLY A 52 18.74 7.12 3.17
CA GLY A 52 18.38 5.75 2.85
C GLY A 52 18.74 5.38 1.42
N THR A 53 18.64 4.09 1.14
CA THR A 53 18.90 3.52 -0.17
C THR A 53 17.62 3.50 -1.00
N ARG A 54 17.74 3.87 -2.28
CA ARG A 54 16.64 3.85 -3.25
C ARG A 54 16.87 2.75 -4.26
N TYR A 55 15.79 2.04 -4.59
CA TYR A 55 15.75 1.01 -5.60
C TYR A 55 14.70 1.39 -6.63
N SER A 56 14.93 1.05 -7.89
CA SER A 56 13.91 1.24 -8.92
C SER A 56 14.02 0.18 -10.00
N TRP A 57 12.88 -0.22 -10.55
CA TRP A 57 12.80 -1.21 -11.62
C TRP A 57 11.55 -0.97 -12.46
N THR A 58 11.46 -1.66 -13.58
CA THR A 58 10.27 -1.65 -14.45
C THR A 58 9.62 -3.02 -14.40
N ARG A 59 8.31 -3.07 -14.21
CA ARG A 59 7.53 -4.30 -14.32
C ARG A 59 6.73 -4.32 -15.60
N LEU A 60 6.68 -5.46 -16.29
CA LEU A 60 5.73 -5.65 -17.37
C LEU A 60 4.41 -6.21 -16.81
N ILE A 61 3.31 -5.47 -16.99
CA ILE A 61 1.97 -5.84 -16.52
C ILE A 61 1.13 -6.26 -17.73
N GLY A 62 0.60 -7.49 -17.68
CA GLY A 62 -0.16 -8.07 -18.80
C GLY A 62 0.73 -8.29 -20.03
N SER A 63 0.20 -8.00 -21.22
CA SER A 63 0.89 -8.12 -22.51
C SER A 63 1.82 -6.92 -22.78
N GLU A 64 2.80 -6.68 -21.91
CA GLU A 64 3.93 -5.73 -22.11
C GLU A 64 3.75 -4.27 -21.67
N SER A 65 2.70 -3.90 -20.92
CA SER A 65 2.64 -2.51 -20.43
C SER A 65 3.64 -2.28 -19.29
N PRO A 66 4.67 -1.44 -19.47
CA PRO A 66 5.63 -1.18 -18.41
C PRO A 66 5.00 -0.34 -17.31
N ALA A 67 5.29 -0.71 -16.06
CA ALA A 67 4.96 0.06 -14.87
C ALA A 67 6.22 0.29 -14.06
N ARG A 68 6.57 1.56 -13.84
CA ARG A 68 7.71 1.92 -12.99
C ARG A 68 7.39 1.74 -11.51
N GLU A 69 8.31 1.10 -10.80
CA GLU A 69 8.26 0.88 -9.36
C GLU A 69 9.53 1.41 -8.70
N ASP A 70 9.38 1.84 -7.45
CA ASP A 70 10.48 2.26 -6.61
C ASP A 70 10.32 1.76 -5.18
N ALA A 71 11.45 1.52 -4.53
CA ALA A 71 11.50 1.28 -3.10
C ALA A 71 12.48 2.23 -2.41
N PHE A 72 12.19 2.52 -1.16
CA PHE A 72 13.03 3.29 -0.27
C PHE A 72 13.25 2.52 1.02
N VAL A 73 14.52 2.40 1.40
CA VAL A 73 14.98 1.72 2.61
C VAL A 73 15.72 2.76 3.45
N PRO A 74 15.13 3.27 4.54
CA PRO A 74 15.79 4.23 5.41
C PRO A 74 17.02 3.63 6.12
N THR A 75 18.00 4.47 6.46
CA THR A 75 19.27 4.05 7.09
C THR A 75 19.11 3.38 8.46
N ASN A 76 17.97 3.53 9.12
CA ASN A 76 17.68 2.85 10.38
C ASN A 76 17.28 1.37 10.20
N TYR A 77 17.19 0.88 8.95
CA TYR A 77 16.99 -0.52 8.57
C TYR A 77 15.76 -1.21 9.19
N SER A 78 14.75 -0.43 9.60
CA SER A 78 13.59 -0.97 10.32
C SER A 78 12.35 -1.12 9.44
N THR A 79 12.37 -0.52 8.24
CA THR A 79 11.23 -0.55 7.32
C THR A 79 11.68 -0.59 5.87
N VAL A 80 10.76 -0.98 4.99
CA VAL A 80 10.91 -0.87 3.53
C VAL A 80 9.63 -0.30 2.97
N LEU A 81 9.73 0.81 2.24
CA LEU A 81 8.59 1.43 1.57
C LEU A 81 8.68 1.16 0.07
N VAL A 82 7.64 0.55 -0.50
CA VAL A 82 7.56 0.25 -1.94
C VAL A 82 6.37 0.95 -2.55
N ARG A 83 6.57 1.59 -3.69
CA ARG A 83 5.55 2.37 -4.38
C ARG A 83 5.48 2.00 -5.85
N SER A 84 4.27 1.96 -6.37
CA SER A 84 4.05 2.00 -7.82
C SER A 84 3.84 3.45 -8.29
N GLN A 85 4.66 3.92 -9.22
CA GLN A 85 4.61 5.31 -9.70
C GLN A 85 3.68 5.50 -10.89
N ASP A 86 3.35 4.43 -11.61
CA ASP A 86 2.95 4.57 -13.01
C ASP A 86 1.52 5.08 -13.20
N ARG A 87 1.35 6.07 -14.09
CA ARG A 87 0.03 6.53 -14.55
C ARG A 87 -0.65 5.45 -15.41
N THR A 88 0.15 4.62 -16.08
CA THR A 88 -0.28 3.52 -16.95
C THR A 88 -1.07 2.46 -16.19
N LEU A 89 -0.83 2.29 -14.88
CA LEU A 89 -1.65 1.40 -14.04
C LEU A 89 -3.14 1.71 -14.13
N ARG A 90 -3.52 3.00 -14.11
CA ARG A 90 -4.93 3.40 -14.17
C ARG A 90 -5.55 3.08 -15.52
N ALA A 91 -4.79 3.25 -16.61
CA ALA A 91 -5.25 2.91 -17.96
C ALA A 91 -5.54 1.40 -18.11
N LEU A 92 -4.87 0.58 -17.31
CA LEU A 92 -5.01 -0.87 -17.26
C LEU A 92 -5.97 -1.36 -16.16
N ASN A 93 -6.74 -0.45 -15.53
CA ASN A 93 -7.65 -0.75 -14.43
C ASN A 93 -6.99 -1.30 -13.15
N TYR A 94 -5.73 -0.93 -12.89
CA TYR A 94 -5.05 -1.18 -11.63
C TYR A 94 -5.01 0.07 -10.74
N SER A 95 -5.18 -0.12 -9.44
CA SER A 95 -5.01 0.93 -8.44
C SER A 95 -3.53 1.01 -8.03
N LYS A 96 -3.05 2.25 -7.82
CA LYS A 96 -1.74 2.46 -7.21
C LYS A 96 -1.77 1.95 -5.78
N ALA A 97 -0.64 1.39 -5.35
CA ALA A 97 -0.45 0.93 -4.00
C ALA A 97 0.85 1.48 -3.43
N LEU A 98 0.85 1.65 -2.11
CA LEU A 98 2.01 1.92 -1.29
C LEU A 98 2.11 0.80 -0.26
N THR A 99 3.20 0.06 -0.30
CA THR A 99 3.46 -1.09 0.57
C THR A 99 4.54 -0.72 1.57
N LEU A 100 4.28 -0.94 2.85
CA LEU A 100 5.23 -0.77 3.93
C LEU A 100 5.47 -2.14 4.55
N TYR A 101 6.72 -2.58 4.55
CA TYR A 101 7.18 -3.65 5.44
C TYR A 101 7.74 -2.99 6.70
N ASP A 102 7.26 -3.43 7.87
CA ASP A 102 7.71 -2.93 9.17
C ASP A 102 8.30 -4.10 9.97
N TYR A 103 9.57 -3.92 10.34
CA TYR A 103 10.42 -4.85 11.07
C TYR A 103 10.91 -4.24 12.39
N ALA A 104 10.35 -3.10 12.81
CA ALA A 104 10.80 -2.37 13.99
C ALA A 104 10.35 -3.01 15.33
N SER A 105 9.49 -4.02 15.28
CA SER A 105 8.89 -4.70 16.43
C SER A 105 9.19 -6.19 16.41
N ASP A 106 8.83 -6.90 17.49
CA ASP A 106 9.03 -8.36 17.63
C ASP A 106 8.23 -9.21 16.61
N SER A 107 7.30 -8.59 15.89
CA SER A 107 6.51 -9.22 14.84
C SER A 107 6.56 -8.39 13.57
N ASN A 108 6.78 -9.05 12.44
CA ASN A 108 6.92 -8.42 11.14
C ASN A 108 5.55 -8.26 10.50
N VAL A 109 5.25 -7.04 10.05
CA VAL A 109 3.99 -6.77 9.34
C VAL A 109 4.25 -6.17 7.98
N VAL A 110 3.31 -6.41 7.08
CA VAL A 110 3.20 -5.68 5.82
C VAL A 110 1.86 -4.97 5.77
N VAL A 111 1.92 -3.69 5.41
CA VAL A 111 0.76 -2.83 5.22
C VAL A 111 0.71 -2.37 3.79
N ILE A 112 -0.45 -2.50 3.17
CA ILE A 112 -0.69 -1.99 1.83
C ILE A 112 -1.77 -0.95 1.88
N LEU A 113 -1.40 0.28 1.58
CA LEU A 113 -2.31 1.36 1.30
C LEU A 113 -2.72 1.34 -0.16
N VAL A 114 -4.02 1.12 -0.40
CA VAL A 114 -4.66 1.26 -1.71
C VAL A 114 -5.79 2.27 -1.56
N GLU A 115 -5.71 3.35 -2.33
CA GLU A 115 -6.64 4.49 -2.23
C GLU A 115 -6.67 5.04 -0.80
N ASN A 116 -7.73 4.76 -0.03
CA ASN A 116 -7.88 5.18 1.37
C ASN A 116 -8.07 3.99 2.34
N THR A 117 -7.64 2.79 1.94
CA THR A 117 -7.72 1.59 2.77
C THR A 117 -6.34 1.00 2.97
N CYS A 118 -5.97 0.79 4.23
CA CYS A 118 -4.77 0.07 4.64
C CYS A 118 -5.11 -1.37 4.95
N TYR A 119 -4.51 -2.28 4.20
CA TYR A 119 -4.60 -3.72 4.43
C TYR A 119 -3.38 -4.15 5.24
N LEU A 120 -3.60 -4.54 6.49
CA LEU A 120 -2.58 -5.03 7.41
C LEU A 120 -2.58 -6.56 7.42
N ARG A 121 -1.39 -7.16 7.39
CA ARG A 121 -1.19 -8.59 7.63
C ARG A 121 0.20 -8.84 8.18
N ASP A 122 0.38 -10.01 8.78
CA ASP A 122 1.71 -10.48 9.16
C ASP A 122 2.49 -10.93 7.92
N THR A 123 3.81 -10.94 8.04
CA THR A 123 4.71 -11.44 6.99
C THR A 123 5.78 -12.34 7.56
N ALA A 124 5.95 -13.52 6.94
CA ALA A 124 7.05 -14.43 7.21
C ALA A 124 8.37 -13.98 6.54
N LEU A 125 8.32 -12.98 5.64
CA LEU A 125 9.50 -12.46 4.99
C LEU A 125 10.35 -11.71 6.02
N THR A 126 11.62 -12.06 6.09
CA THR A 126 12.61 -11.31 6.86
C THR A 126 13.02 -10.04 6.14
N TYR A 127 13.56 -9.08 6.89
CA TYR A 127 14.16 -7.87 6.33
C TYR A 127 15.19 -8.17 5.24
N GLN A 128 16.11 -9.10 5.51
CA GLN A 128 17.17 -9.47 4.57
C GLN A 128 16.62 -10.03 3.25
N GLN A 129 15.60 -10.89 3.30
CA GLN A 129 14.96 -11.43 2.09
C GLN A 129 14.33 -10.35 1.22
N VAL A 130 13.73 -9.33 1.83
CA VAL A 130 13.20 -8.17 1.09
C VAL A 130 14.33 -7.37 0.46
N ILE A 131 15.43 -7.13 1.18
CA ILE A 131 16.61 -6.44 0.64
C ILE A 131 17.26 -7.20 -0.52
N ASP A 132 17.45 -8.51 -0.40
CA ASP A 132 17.99 -9.35 -1.47
C ASP A 132 17.11 -9.29 -2.72
N THR A 133 15.80 -9.25 -2.52
CA THR A 133 14.85 -9.08 -3.62
C THR A 133 14.94 -7.68 -4.24
N LEU A 134 15.12 -6.63 -3.45
CA LEU A 134 15.32 -5.28 -3.97
C LEU A 134 16.62 -5.16 -4.77
N ASN A 135 17.71 -5.74 -4.27
CA ASN A 135 19.00 -5.78 -4.95
C ASN A 135 18.90 -6.49 -6.31
N SER A 136 18.28 -7.67 -6.35
CA SER A 136 18.11 -8.42 -7.60
C SER A 136 17.22 -7.73 -8.64
N ARG A 137 16.31 -6.84 -8.21
CA ARG A 137 15.42 -6.10 -9.11
C ARG A 137 15.98 -4.77 -9.57
N ASN A 138 16.91 -4.17 -8.83
CA ASN A 138 17.35 -2.80 -9.07
C ASN A 138 17.90 -2.61 -10.50
N GLY A 139 17.31 -1.68 -11.26
CA GLY A 139 17.70 -1.39 -12.64
C GLY A 139 17.25 -2.44 -13.67
N THR A 140 16.43 -3.42 -13.28
CA THR A 140 15.99 -4.50 -14.18
C THR A 140 14.57 -4.30 -14.71
N ASN A 141 14.22 -5.11 -15.72
CA ASN A 141 12.85 -5.31 -16.17
C ASN A 141 12.36 -6.67 -15.64
N VAL A 142 11.30 -6.67 -14.84
CA VAL A 142 10.71 -7.91 -14.30
C VAL A 142 9.45 -8.27 -15.09
N THR A 143 9.54 -9.38 -15.82
CA THR A 143 8.40 -10.12 -16.34
C THR A 143 7.96 -11.11 -15.29
N ASP A 144 6.67 -11.10 -14.99
CA ASP A 144 6.04 -12.02 -14.05
C ASP A 144 6.15 -11.66 -12.56
N ALA A 145 5.02 -11.84 -11.89
CA ALA A 145 4.93 -11.81 -10.44
C ALA A 145 3.88 -12.80 -10.01
N ALA A 146 4.25 -13.64 -9.05
CA ALA A 146 3.29 -14.36 -8.24
C ALA A 146 2.17 -13.39 -7.82
N LYS A 147 0.92 -13.80 -8.10
CA LYS A 147 -0.25 -13.06 -7.67
C LYS A 147 -0.64 -13.58 -6.29
N SER A 148 -0.94 -12.68 -5.36
CA SER A 148 -1.43 -13.05 -4.03
C SER A 148 -2.65 -12.23 -3.72
N TYR A 149 -3.77 -12.91 -3.60
CA TYR A 149 -5.04 -12.24 -3.34
C TYR A 149 -5.09 -11.79 -1.89
N LEU A 150 -5.44 -10.52 -1.65
CA LEU A 150 -5.81 -10.08 -0.31
C LEU A 150 -7.31 -10.12 -0.17
N ASN A 151 -7.77 -10.82 0.85
CA ASN A 151 -9.16 -10.75 1.21
C ASN A 151 -9.43 -9.48 2.03
N GLY A 152 -9.80 -8.41 1.33
CA GLY A 152 -10.24 -7.14 1.92
C GLY A 152 -11.73 -7.07 2.25
N THR A 153 -12.46 -8.20 2.35
CA THR A 153 -13.90 -8.18 2.66
C THR A 153 -14.20 -8.04 4.15
N GLN A 154 -13.18 -8.15 5.01
CA GLN A 154 -13.36 -7.98 6.44
C GLN A 154 -13.78 -6.55 6.77
N PRO A 155 -14.57 -6.35 7.85
CA PRO A 155 -14.85 -5.02 8.35
C PRO A 155 -13.53 -4.31 8.70
N ALA A 156 -13.55 -2.99 8.64
CA ALA A 156 -12.43 -2.22 9.16
C ALA A 156 -12.34 -2.44 10.67
N LEU A 157 -11.11 -2.47 11.19
CA LEU A 157 -10.86 -2.50 12.62
C LEU A 157 -11.57 -1.32 13.30
N SER A 158 -12.06 -1.56 14.51
CA SER A 158 -12.60 -0.50 15.36
C SER A 158 -11.51 0.54 15.67
N LYS A 159 -11.90 1.73 16.11
CA LYS A 159 -10.94 2.79 16.49
C LYS A 159 -9.98 2.32 17.58
N VAL A 160 -10.45 1.51 18.53
CA VAL A 160 -9.65 1.00 19.65
C VAL A 160 -8.61 -0.01 19.15
N GLU A 161 -9.02 -0.96 18.30
CA GLU A 161 -8.11 -1.94 17.69
C GLU A 161 -7.08 -1.26 16.80
N ALA A 162 -7.49 -0.32 15.95
CA ALA A 162 -6.58 0.42 15.09
C ALA A 162 -5.56 1.24 15.91
N GLN A 163 -6.00 1.88 17.01
CA GLN A 163 -5.10 2.61 17.91
C GLN A 163 -4.08 1.69 18.56
N ALA A 164 -4.47 0.48 18.96
CA ALA A 164 -3.54 -0.52 19.51
C ALA A 164 -2.48 -0.93 18.47
N ILE A 165 -2.88 -1.12 17.21
CA ILE A 165 -1.94 -1.37 16.10
C ILE A 165 -1.00 -0.17 15.91
N TYR A 166 -1.50 1.07 15.93
CA TYR A 166 -0.68 2.26 15.74
C TYR A 166 0.34 2.50 16.85
N LEU A 167 0.00 2.16 18.09
CA LEU A 167 0.94 2.17 19.21
C LEU A 167 2.05 1.13 19.02
N LYS A 168 1.70 -0.05 18.50
CA LYS A 168 2.66 -1.12 18.23
C LYS A 168 3.54 -0.82 17.01
N TYR A 169 2.96 -0.26 15.95
CA TYR A 169 3.65 0.03 14.68
C TYR A 169 3.49 1.50 14.27
N PRO A 170 4.35 2.41 14.79
CA PRO A 170 4.23 3.85 14.52
C PRO A 170 4.34 4.23 13.03
N GLN A 171 5.05 3.43 12.22
CA GLN A 171 5.19 3.69 10.78
C GLN A 171 3.90 3.36 10.04
N VAL A 172 3.14 2.37 10.51
CA VAL A 172 1.79 2.07 10.02
C VAL A 172 0.85 3.24 10.30
N GLN A 173 0.92 3.85 11.49
CA GLN A 173 0.13 5.05 11.79
C GLN A 173 0.43 6.20 10.82
N ARG A 174 1.72 6.45 10.55
CA ARG A 174 2.13 7.51 9.60
C ARG A 174 1.63 7.25 8.19
N LEU A 175 1.64 6.00 7.75
CA LEU A 175 1.15 5.61 6.43
C LEU A 175 -0.39 5.66 6.33
N CYS A 176 -1.08 5.22 7.39
CA CYS A 176 -2.52 4.93 7.36
C CYS A 176 -3.39 5.98 8.05
N HIS A 177 -2.82 7.08 8.55
CA HIS A 177 -3.41 8.06 9.47
C HIS A 177 -4.93 8.33 9.32
N GLU A 178 -5.44 8.50 8.09
CA GLU A 178 -6.85 8.79 7.80
C GLU A 178 -7.60 7.64 7.09
N GLY A 179 -6.87 6.56 6.80
CA GLY A 179 -7.35 5.40 6.08
C GLY A 179 -8.10 4.41 6.96
N ARG A 180 -8.93 3.60 6.31
CA ARG A 180 -9.55 2.45 6.96
C ARG A 180 -8.51 1.36 7.13
N LEU A 181 -8.25 0.94 8.36
CA LEU A 181 -7.37 -0.20 8.62
C LEU A 181 -8.19 -1.49 8.59
N VAL A 182 -7.80 -2.44 7.76
CA VAL A 182 -8.47 -3.73 7.57
C VAL A 182 -7.44 -4.83 7.77
N GLN A 183 -7.74 -5.79 8.65
CA GLN A 183 -6.93 -7.01 8.72
C GLN A 183 -7.20 -7.84 7.46
N ALA A 184 -6.19 -7.99 6.63
CA ALA A 184 -6.26 -8.81 5.44
C ALA A 184 -5.95 -10.27 5.79
N LEU A 185 -6.75 -11.17 5.24
CA LEU A 185 -6.46 -12.60 5.26
C LEU A 185 -5.87 -13.03 3.93
N ASP A 186 -5.12 -14.12 4.00
CA ASP A 186 -4.53 -14.78 2.85
C ASP A 186 -5.64 -15.36 1.96
N ALA A 187 -5.33 -15.66 0.71
CA ALA A 187 -6.30 -16.11 -0.29
C ALA A 187 -7.10 -17.36 0.16
N GLU A 188 -6.54 -18.16 1.09
CA GLU A 188 -7.15 -19.36 1.66
C GLU A 188 -8.11 -19.08 2.83
N GLY A 189 -8.29 -17.82 3.23
CA GLY A 189 -9.16 -17.44 4.35
C GLY A 189 -8.65 -17.86 5.73
N LYS A 190 -7.42 -18.38 5.82
CA LYS A 190 -6.76 -18.64 7.09
C LYS A 190 -6.04 -17.37 7.57
N PRO A 191 -6.08 -17.07 8.88
CA PRO A 191 -5.07 -16.18 9.46
C PRO A 191 -3.70 -16.78 9.16
N SER A 192 -2.74 -15.95 8.75
CA SER A 192 -1.36 -16.38 8.49
C SER A 192 -0.72 -16.80 9.82
N ASN A 193 -0.95 -18.05 10.23
CA ASN A 193 -0.17 -18.72 11.25
C ASN A 193 0.76 -19.69 10.52
N ASP A 194 2.06 -19.44 10.70
CA ASP A 194 3.24 -20.23 10.32
C ASP A 194 3.71 -20.16 8.85
#